data_AF-A0A9E7CU53-F1
#
_entry.id   AF-A0A9E7CU53-F1
#
_cell.length_a   1.000
_cell.length_b   1.000
_cell.length_c   1.000
_cell.angle_alpha   90.00
_cell.angle_beta   90.00
_cell.angle_gamma   90.00
#
_symmetry.space_group_name_H-M   'P 1'
#
loop_
_entity.id
_entity.type
_entity.pdbx_description
1 polymer ?
#
loop_
_entity_poly.entity_id
_entity_poly.type
_entity_poly.pdbx_seq_one_letter_code
_entity_poly.pdbx_strand_id
1 'polypeptide(L)'
;MIFKYQNTDIDSKEDFYEKIKEYYSEKNQEKFSLEYIEKLSSELANYFYNQYADFRKMYPKSIKRYSKLKIEDLENPITHDFVIHFSKENIDDKYVEFCSLLLGINEKEFLEYEQKRNSFKEMF
;
A
#
# COMPACT_ATOMS: atom_id res chain seq x y z
N MET A 1 -4.78 36.78 -11.23
CA MET A 1 -4.30 36.32 -9.91
C MET A 1 -3.26 35.23 -10.16
N ILE A 2 -1.97 35.55 -10.00
CA ILE A 2 -0.88 34.58 -10.24
C ILE A 2 -0.69 33.81 -8.94
N PHE A 3 -1.17 32.56 -8.89
CA PHE A 3 -0.85 31.67 -7.78
C PHE A 3 0.64 31.35 -7.87
N LYS A 4 1.45 31.88 -6.95
CA LYS A 4 2.81 31.40 -6.71
C LYS A 4 2.67 29.94 -6.24
N TYR A 5 2.82 28.98 -7.16
CA TYR A 5 3.04 27.60 -6.80
C TYR A 5 4.34 27.58 -5.98
N GLN A 6 4.23 27.37 -4.66
CA GLN A 6 5.38 26.90 -3.91
C GLN A 6 5.81 25.60 -4.58
N ASN A 7 7.06 25.52 -5.04
CA ASN A 7 7.69 24.25 -5.45
C ASN A 7 7.75 23.36 -4.21
N THR A 8 6.64 22.70 -3.89
CA THR A 8 6.62 21.59 -2.97
C THR A 8 6.82 20.38 -3.86
N ASP A 9 8.06 19.89 -3.90
CA ASP A 9 8.36 18.60 -4.49
C ASP A 9 7.58 17.52 -3.75
N ILE A 10 7.30 16.43 -4.44
CA ILE A 10 6.74 15.25 -3.79
C ILE A 10 7.82 14.62 -2.92
N ASP A 11 7.43 14.02 -1.79
CA ASP A 11 8.33 13.24 -0.96
C ASP A 11 9.10 12.19 -1.78
N SER A 12 10.33 11.91 -1.34
CA SER A 12 11.21 10.91 -1.94
C SER A 12 10.53 9.53 -1.98
N LYS A 13 10.56 8.89 -3.15
CA LYS A 13 10.03 7.54 -3.33
C LYS A 13 10.86 6.54 -2.52
N GLU A 14 12.17 6.72 -2.54
CA GLU A 14 13.14 5.90 -1.82
C GLU A 14 12.90 5.97 -0.31
N ASP A 15 12.67 7.17 0.23
CA ASP A 15 12.37 7.35 1.67
C ASP A 15 11.03 6.69 2.03
N PHE A 16 10.05 6.75 1.11
CA PHE A 16 8.76 6.10 1.34
C PHE A 16 8.84 4.57 1.25
N TYR A 17 9.64 4.04 0.32
CA TYR A 17 9.97 2.62 0.25
C TYR A 17 10.54 2.10 1.58
N GLU A 18 11.52 2.80 2.17
CA GLU A 18 12.11 2.39 3.45
C GLU A 18 11.07 2.36 4.57
N LYS A 19 10.17 3.36 4.62
CA LYS A 19 9.07 3.39 5.60
C LYS A 19 8.09 2.23 5.42
N ILE A 20 7.74 1.88 4.18
CA ILE A 20 6.85 0.75 3.89
C ILE A 20 7.53 -0.57 4.28
N LYS A 21 8.82 -0.71 3.95
CA LYS A 21 9.63 -1.87 4.32
C LYS A 21 9.71 -2.03 5.84
N GLU A 22 10.01 -0.98 6.58
CA GLU A 22 10.02 -0.99 8.04
C GLU A 22 8.65 -1.43 8.58
N TYR A 23 7.58 -0.76 8.15
CA TYR A 23 6.21 -1.05 8.56
C TYR A 23 5.82 -2.52 8.36
N TYR A 24 6.07 -3.11 7.19
CA TYR A 24 5.72 -4.52 6.96
C TYR A 24 6.74 -5.50 7.56
N SER A 25 7.99 -5.12 7.75
CA SER A 25 8.98 -5.95 8.44
C SER A 25 8.60 -6.13 9.92
N GLU A 26 8.14 -5.06 10.57
CA GLU A 26 7.64 -5.10 11.95
C GLU A 26 6.44 -6.05 12.08
N LYS A 27 5.49 -6.00 11.13
CA LYS A 27 4.34 -6.92 11.12
C LYS A 27 4.75 -8.36 10.79
N ASN A 28 5.72 -8.55 9.90
CA ASN A 28 6.19 -9.86 9.48
C ASN A 28 6.86 -10.66 10.61
N GLN A 29 7.49 -10.00 11.58
CA GLN A 29 8.19 -10.66 12.70
C GLN A 29 9.09 -11.83 12.25
N GLU A 30 9.79 -11.66 11.13
CA GLU A 30 10.69 -12.65 10.52
C GLU A 30 10.02 -13.98 10.09
N LYS A 31 8.68 -14.05 10.03
CA LYS A 31 7.96 -15.28 9.61
C LYS A 31 8.11 -15.59 8.13
N PHE A 32 8.16 -14.57 7.28
CA PHE A 32 8.38 -14.70 5.84
C PHE A 32 9.70 -14.05 5.40
N SER A 33 10.19 -14.47 4.23
CA SER A 33 11.43 -13.92 3.65
C SER A 33 11.37 -12.40 3.51
N LEU A 34 12.43 -11.73 3.94
CA LEU A 34 12.60 -10.29 3.76
C LEU A 34 12.54 -9.89 2.27
N GLU A 35 12.93 -10.79 1.36
CA GLU A 35 12.83 -10.58 -0.08
C GLU A 35 11.39 -10.30 -0.53
N TYR A 36 10.39 -10.98 0.05
CA TYR A 36 8.98 -10.71 -0.26
C TYR A 36 8.53 -9.35 0.25
N ILE A 37 9.01 -8.95 1.44
CA ILE A 37 8.71 -7.63 2.01
C ILE A 37 9.35 -6.54 1.17
N GLU A 38 10.61 -6.70 0.75
CA GLU A 38 11.31 -5.75 -0.12
C GLU A 38 10.59 -5.59 -1.46
N LYS A 39 10.17 -6.70 -2.08
CA LYS A 39 9.43 -6.66 -3.34
C LYS A 39 8.08 -5.98 -3.17
N LEU A 40 7.29 -6.35 -2.14
CA LEU A 40 6.01 -5.71 -1.84
C LEU A 40 6.16 -4.20 -1.60
N SER A 41 7.14 -3.81 -0.79
CA SER A 41 7.41 -2.41 -0.48
C SER A 41 7.79 -1.61 -1.71
N SER A 42 8.58 -2.18 -2.62
CA SER A 42 8.96 -1.54 -3.88
C SER A 42 7.74 -1.30 -4.77
N GLU A 43 6.89 -2.30 -4.92
CA GLU A 43 5.66 -2.21 -5.71
C GLU A 43 4.69 -1.16 -5.15
N LEU A 44 4.48 -1.15 -3.83
CA LEU A 44 3.64 -0.15 -3.15
C LEU A 44 4.23 1.26 -3.26
N ALA A 45 5.53 1.43 -3.06
CA ALA A 45 6.17 2.74 -3.20
C ALA A 45 6.02 3.30 -4.61
N ASN A 46 6.19 2.47 -5.64
CA ASN A 46 5.95 2.86 -7.03
C ASN A 46 4.49 3.23 -7.28
N TYR A 47 3.55 2.39 -6.80
CA TYR A 47 2.12 2.64 -6.94
C TYR A 47 1.70 3.98 -6.33
N PHE A 48 2.03 4.21 -5.06
CA PHE A 48 1.67 5.43 -4.35
C PHE A 48 2.35 6.67 -4.91
N TYR A 49 3.64 6.58 -5.24
CA TYR A 49 4.36 7.72 -5.81
C TYR A 49 3.70 8.19 -7.12
N ASN A 50 3.39 7.24 -8.02
CA ASN A 50 2.72 7.56 -9.28
C ASN A 50 1.32 8.12 -9.05
N GLN A 51 0.54 7.52 -8.16
CA GLN A 51 -0.81 7.97 -7.82
C GLN A 51 -0.80 9.41 -7.25
N TYR A 52 0.10 9.69 -6.32
CA TYR A 52 0.26 11.01 -5.72
C TYR A 52 0.74 12.05 -6.75
N ALA A 53 1.69 11.67 -7.61
CA ALA A 53 2.17 12.54 -8.68
C ALA A 53 1.05 12.93 -9.65
N ASP A 54 0.17 11.99 -9.98
CA ASP A 54 -0.98 12.23 -10.85
C ASP A 54 -2.06 13.06 -10.17
N PHE A 55 -2.39 12.79 -8.91
CA PHE A 55 -3.31 13.62 -8.13
C PHE A 55 -2.80 15.04 -7.95
N ARG A 56 -1.49 15.23 -7.80
CA ARG A 56 -0.87 16.57 -7.74
C ARG A 56 -1.10 17.35 -9.03
N LYS A 57 -1.06 16.70 -10.20
CA LYS A 57 -1.38 17.31 -11.51
C LYS A 57 -2.87 17.61 -11.65
N MET A 58 -3.73 16.67 -11.28
CA MET A 58 -5.18 16.79 -11.43
C MET A 58 -5.80 17.82 -10.46
N TYR A 59 -5.22 17.96 -9.27
CA TYR A 59 -5.78 18.78 -8.18
C TYR A 59 -4.81 19.88 -7.74
N PRO A 60 -4.64 20.96 -8.53
CA PRO A 60 -3.68 22.03 -8.25
C PRO A 60 -3.95 22.75 -6.92
N LYS A 61 -5.20 22.80 -6.46
CA LYS A 61 -5.59 23.38 -5.16
C LYS A 61 -5.13 22.54 -3.96
N SER A 62 -4.74 21.29 -4.20
CA SER A 62 -4.38 20.31 -3.17
C SER A 62 -2.94 19.81 -3.29
N ILE A 63 -2.07 20.54 -4.00
CA ILE A 63 -0.66 20.15 -4.20
C ILE A 63 0.04 19.82 -2.89
N LYS A 64 -0.13 20.63 -1.84
CA LYS A 64 0.49 20.38 -0.53
C LYS A 64 0.09 19.04 0.09
N ARG A 65 -1.14 18.57 -0.18
CA ARG A 65 -1.63 17.26 0.27
C ARG A 65 -0.95 16.14 -0.52
N TYR A 66 -0.92 16.27 -1.84
CA TYR A 66 -0.38 15.25 -2.75
C TYR A 66 1.13 15.32 -2.94
N SER A 67 1.81 16.24 -2.25
CA SER A 67 3.27 16.25 -2.11
C SER A 67 3.75 15.39 -0.94
N LYS A 68 2.86 14.97 -0.02
CA LYS A 68 3.24 14.24 1.20
C LYS A 68 2.75 12.81 1.17
N LEU A 69 3.66 11.85 0.99
CA LEU A 69 3.32 10.42 1.00
C LEU A 69 2.99 9.99 2.43
N LYS A 70 1.95 9.18 2.59
CA LYS A 70 1.36 8.84 3.89
C LYS A 70 1.43 7.36 4.17
N ILE A 71 2.02 7.00 5.31
CA ILE A 71 2.08 5.60 5.72
C ILE A 71 0.69 5.07 6.11
N GLU A 72 -0.20 5.96 6.57
CA GLU A 72 -1.58 5.61 6.92
C GLU A 72 -2.37 5.08 5.72
N ASP A 73 -1.93 5.39 4.49
CA ASP A 73 -2.58 4.85 3.31
C ASP A 73 -2.36 3.34 3.15
N LEU A 74 -1.43 2.72 3.89
CA LEU A 74 -1.24 1.27 3.90
C LEU A 74 -2.41 0.51 4.53
N GLU A 75 -3.18 1.16 5.41
CA GLU A 75 -4.37 0.60 6.07
C GLU A 75 -5.66 0.80 5.23
N ASN A 76 -5.56 1.44 4.06
CA ASN A 76 -6.71 1.62 3.18
C ASN A 76 -7.11 0.29 2.53
N PRO A 77 -8.42 0.02 2.34
CA PRO A 77 -8.89 -1.19 1.66
C PRO A 77 -8.30 -1.40 0.25
N ILE A 78 -8.04 -0.32 -0.49
CA ILE A 78 -7.39 -0.40 -1.81
C ILE A 78 -5.98 -0.97 -1.70
N THR A 79 -5.26 -0.62 -0.64
CA THR A 79 -3.91 -1.13 -0.38
C THR A 79 -3.96 -2.58 0.06
N HIS A 80 -4.94 -2.96 0.89
CA HIS A 80 -5.17 -4.36 1.24
C HIS A 80 -5.42 -5.21 -0.01
N ASP A 81 -6.21 -4.71 -0.95
CA ASP A 81 -6.44 -5.38 -2.23
C ASP A 81 -5.14 -5.59 -3.01
N PHE A 82 -4.27 -4.57 -3.04
CA PHE A 82 -2.95 -4.66 -3.66
C PHE A 82 -2.11 -5.74 -2.99
N VAL A 83 -2.01 -5.72 -1.65
CA VAL A 83 -1.23 -6.71 -0.87
C VAL A 83 -1.74 -8.12 -1.13
N ILE A 84 -3.06 -8.32 -1.14
CA ILE A 84 -3.67 -9.64 -1.36
C ILE A 84 -3.40 -10.15 -2.77
N HIS A 85 -3.55 -9.28 -3.78
CA HIS A 85 -3.27 -9.66 -5.16
C HIS A 85 -1.79 -10.01 -5.35
N PHE A 86 -0.89 -9.15 -4.87
CA PHE A 86 0.55 -9.41 -4.86
C PHE A 86 0.87 -10.76 -4.19
N SER A 87 0.26 -11.04 -3.03
CA SER A 87 0.54 -12.25 -2.26
C SER A 87 0.09 -13.50 -3.01
N LYS A 88 -1.08 -13.48 -3.65
CA LYS A 88 -1.55 -14.60 -4.48
C LYS A 88 -0.63 -14.88 -5.67
N GLU A 89 -0.06 -13.84 -6.27
CA GLU A 89 0.85 -14.00 -7.41
C GLU A 89 2.26 -14.48 -7.03
N ASN A 90 2.69 -14.27 -5.79
CA ASN A 90 4.08 -14.50 -5.38
C ASN A 90 4.27 -15.62 -4.34
N ILE A 91 3.25 -15.91 -3.54
CA ILE A 91 3.32 -16.87 -2.42
C ILE A 91 2.01 -17.67 -2.27
N ASP A 92 1.44 -18.10 -3.39
CA ASP A 92 0.11 -18.71 -3.52
C ASP A 92 -0.28 -19.60 -2.32
N ASP A 93 0.40 -20.70 -2.04
CA ASP A 93 -0.01 -21.62 -0.96
C ASP A 93 -0.01 -21.02 0.46
N LYS A 94 0.63 -19.86 0.67
CA LYS A 94 0.78 -19.18 1.98
C LYS A 94 0.19 -17.78 2.01
N TYR A 95 -0.53 -17.34 0.99
CA TYR A 95 -1.04 -15.96 0.94
C TYR A 95 -1.98 -15.66 2.10
N VAL A 96 -2.78 -16.63 2.56
CA VAL A 96 -3.70 -16.46 3.69
C VAL A 96 -2.93 -16.12 4.96
N GLU A 97 -1.92 -16.93 5.30
CA GLU A 97 -1.07 -16.70 6.48
C GLU A 97 -0.34 -15.35 6.38
N PHE A 98 0.26 -15.07 5.22
CA PHE A 98 1.00 -13.83 4.99
C PHE A 98 0.11 -12.58 5.08
N CYS A 99 -1.02 -12.57 4.39
CA CYS A 99 -1.93 -11.43 4.43
C CYS A 99 -2.53 -11.26 5.83
N SER A 100 -2.91 -12.34 6.51
CA SER A 100 -3.41 -12.27 7.89
C SER A 100 -2.40 -11.55 8.80
N LEU A 101 -1.13 -11.92 8.68
CA LEU A 101 -0.03 -11.31 9.40
C LEU A 101 0.12 -9.81 9.09
N LEU A 102 0.17 -9.44 7.80
CA LEU A 102 0.35 -8.03 7.40
C LEU A 102 -0.86 -7.14 7.72
N LEU A 103 -2.07 -7.71 7.71
CA LEU A 103 -3.29 -7.00 8.10
C LEU A 103 -3.53 -7.00 9.62
N GLY A 104 -2.73 -7.75 10.40
CA GLY A 104 -2.86 -7.82 11.86
C GLY A 104 -4.12 -8.53 12.34
N ILE A 105 -4.61 -9.50 11.55
CA ILE A 105 -5.80 -10.30 11.85
C ILE A 105 -5.45 -11.79 11.79
N ASN A 106 -6.32 -12.66 12.31
CA ASN A 106 -6.11 -14.11 12.17
C ASN A 106 -6.62 -14.65 10.83
N GLU A 107 -6.21 -15.87 10.46
CA GLU A 107 -6.56 -16.49 9.17
C GLU A 107 -8.06 -16.62 8.93
N LYS A 108 -8.83 -16.92 9.99
CA LYS A 108 -10.29 -17.00 9.88
C LYS A 108 -10.89 -15.63 9.57
N GLU A 109 -10.46 -14.60 10.29
CA GLU A 109 -10.88 -13.21 10.05
C GLU A 109 -10.49 -12.75 8.64
N PHE A 110 -9.30 -13.14 8.16
CA PHE A 110 -8.85 -12.82 6.81
C PHE A 110 -9.72 -13.47 5.74
N LEU A 111 -10.06 -14.76 5.89
CA LEU A 111 -10.95 -15.46 4.95
C LEU A 111 -12.34 -14.82 4.91
N GLU A 112 -12.89 -14.43 6.07
CA GLU A 112 -14.16 -13.70 6.13
C GLU A 112 -14.06 -12.30 5.47
N TYR A 113 -12.96 -11.58 5.70
CA TYR A 113 -12.68 -10.29 5.08
C TYR A 113 -12.61 -10.42 3.55
N GLU A 114 -11.88 -11.42 3.06
CA GLU A 114 -11.73 -11.70 1.65
C GLU A 114 -13.06 -12.09 0.98
N GLN A 115 -13.86 -12.93 1.62
CA GLN A 115 -15.19 -13.28 1.11
C GLN A 115 -16.07 -12.04 0.97
N LYS A 116 -16.14 -11.19 2.01
CA LYS A 116 -16.92 -9.93 1.96
C LYS A 116 -16.43 -9.02 0.84
N ARG A 117 -15.11 -8.90 0.65
CA ARG A 117 -14.51 -8.11 -0.42
C ARG A 117 -14.88 -8.65 -1.80
N ASN A 118 -14.76 -9.96 -2.02
CA ASN A 118 -15.10 -10.57 -3.31
C ASN A 118 -16.58 -10.38 -3.64
N SER A 119 -17.47 -10.61 -2.67
CA SER A 119 -18.90 -10.34 -2.84
C SER A 119 -19.21 -8.89 -3.20
N PHE A 120 -18.48 -7.92 -2.64
CA PHE A 120 -18.62 -6.51 -3.01
C PHE A 120 -18.14 -6.24 -4.45
N LYS A 121 -17.05 -6.88 -4.88
CA LYS A 121 -16.54 -6.75 -6.26
C LYS A 121 -17.51 -7.33 -7.30
N GLU A 122 -18.20 -8.41 -6.98
CA GLU A 122 -19.19 -9.04 -7.87
C GLU A 122 -20.48 -8.21 -8.02
N MET A 123 -20.71 -7.20 -7.19
CA MET A 123 -21.90 -6.32 -7.28
C MET A 123 -21.77 -5.23 -8.35
N PHE A 124 -20.59 -5.04 -8.96
CA PHE A 124 -20.29 -3.99 -9.95
C PHE A 124 -19.59 -4.57 -11.18
#